data_AF-A0A8H4KD73-F1
#
_entry.id   AF-A0A8H4KD73-F1
#
_cell.length_a   1.000
_cell.length_b   1.000
_cell.length_c   1.000
_cell.angle_alpha   90.00
_cell.angle_beta   90.00
_cell.angle_gamma   90.00
#
_symmetry.space_group_name_H-M   'P 1'
#
loop_
_entity.id
_entity.type
_entity.pdbx_description
1 polymer ?
#
loop_
_entity_poly.entity_id
_entity_poly.type
_entity_poly.pdbx_seq_one_letter_code
_entity_poly.pdbx_strand_id
1 'polypeptide(L)'
;MALYSTWNRAASDPRDKVIGLLGLVKRRDDLKPEYSWPVEKVYRAAMRAALLEEGNLNCLGLISEAKGSRNKNLASWVPDFAVHSEPFQDYMTSLSKILSKQPV
;
A
#
# COMPACT_ATOMS: atom_id res chain seq x y z
N MET A 1 0.73 -10.73 1.14
CA MET A 1 2.12 -11.17 0.75
C MET A 1 2.78 -10.32 -0.34
N ALA A 2 2.26 -10.20 -1.57
CA ALA A 2 2.94 -9.44 -2.65
C ALA A 2 2.97 -7.90 -2.42
N LEU A 3 1.90 -7.33 -1.86
CA LEU A 3 1.80 -5.90 -1.52
C LEU A 3 2.91 -5.45 -0.56
N TYR A 4 3.20 -6.23 0.48
CA TYR A 4 4.27 -5.92 1.44
C TYR A 4 5.66 -5.84 0.80
N SER A 5 5.91 -6.55 -0.30
CA SER A 5 7.23 -6.60 -0.95
C SER A 5 7.50 -5.42 -1.88
N THR A 6 6.48 -4.68 -2.31
CA THR A 6 6.63 -3.64 -3.33
C THR A 6 6.03 -2.29 -2.95
N TRP A 7 5.25 -2.20 -1.87
CA TRP A 7 4.57 -0.95 -1.51
C TRP A 7 5.53 0.24 -1.30
N ASN A 8 6.74 -0.01 -0.77
CA ASN A 8 7.81 0.99 -0.58
C ASN A 8 8.74 1.16 -1.80
N ARG A 9 8.27 0.79 -3.00
CA ARG A 9 9.01 1.06 -4.25
C ARG A 9 8.48 2.33 -4.88
N ALA A 10 9.38 3.14 -5.43
CA ALA A 10 9.02 4.30 -6.24
C ALA A 10 8.24 3.84 -7.49
N ALA A 11 7.23 4.62 -7.87
CA ALA A 11 6.45 4.41 -9.08
C ALA A 11 6.09 5.77 -9.70
N SER A 12 6.22 5.90 -11.02
CA SER A 12 5.86 7.13 -11.73
C SER A 12 4.35 7.34 -11.75
N ASP A 13 3.59 6.26 -11.99
CA ASP A 13 2.15 6.25 -11.76
C ASP A 13 1.86 5.60 -10.40
N PRO A 14 1.16 6.27 -9.47
CA PRO A 14 0.80 5.69 -8.19
C PRO A 14 0.06 4.33 -8.31
N ARG A 15 -0.69 4.13 -9.41
CA ARG A 15 -1.42 2.88 -9.69
C ARG A 15 -0.50 1.70 -9.95
N ASP A 16 0.71 1.93 -10.47
CA ASP A 16 1.64 0.85 -10.84
C ASP A 16 2.05 -0.02 -9.63
N LYS A 17 2.04 0.56 -8.43
CA LYS A 17 2.31 -0.15 -7.18
C LYS A 17 1.34 -1.31 -6.94
N VAL A 18 0.12 -1.16 -7.44
CA VAL A 18 -0.95 -2.15 -7.35
C VAL A 18 -1.06 -2.95 -8.64
N ILE A 19 -1.18 -2.28 -9.78
CA ILE A 19 -1.50 -2.93 -11.06
C ILE A 19 -0.39 -3.90 -11.47
N GLY A 20 0.89 -3.51 -11.28
CA GLY A 20 2.03 -4.38 -11.57
C GLY A 20 2.02 -5.66 -10.73
N LEU A 21 1.59 -5.58 -9.46
CA LEU A 21 1.44 -6.76 -8.60
C LEU A 21 0.29 -7.67 -9.03
N LEU A 22 -0.78 -7.09 -9.56
CA LEU A 22 -1.97 -7.85 -9.94
C LEU A 22 -1.71 -8.75 -11.15
N GLY A 23 -0.70 -8.43 -11.98
CA GLY A 23 -0.19 -9.34 -13.00
C GLY A 23 0.63 -10.52 -12.46
N LEU A 24 1.11 -10.45 -11.21
CA LEU A 24 1.96 -11.47 -10.58
C LEU A 24 1.18 -12.44 -9.68
N VAL A 25 0.02 -12.01 -9.17
CA VAL A 25 -0.87 -12.89 -8.38
C VAL A 25 -1.72 -13.77 -9.29
N LYS A 26 -2.23 -14.87 -8.74
CA LYS A 26 -3.06 -15.83 -9.48
C LYS A 26 -4.25 -15.07 -10.11
N ARG A 27 -4.43 -15.22 -11.42
CA ARG A 27 -5.40 -14.45 -12.21
C ARG A 27 -6.78 -14.50 -11.55
N ARG A 28 -7.25 -13.34 -11.11
CA ARG A 28 -8.59 -13.11 -10.56
C ARG A 28 -9.40 -12.38 -11.63
N ASP A 29 -10.36 -13.07 -12.24
CA ASP A 29 -11.17 -12.49 -13.31
C ASP A 29 -12.03 -11.32 -12.83
N ASP A 30 -12.31 -11.25 -11.53
CA ASP A 30 -13.03 -10.19 -10.82
C ASP A 30 -12.17 -8.94 -10.55
N LEU A 31 -10.85 -9.05 -10.65
CA LEU A 31 -9.92 -7.98 -10.35
C LEU A 31 -9.08 -7.64 -11.60
N LYS A 32 -9.69 -6.89 -12.51
CA LYS A 32 -9.02 -6.30 -13.68
C LYS A 32 -8.89 -4.79 -13.46
N PRO A 33 -7.76 -4.32 -12.91
CA PRO A 33 -7.50 -2.90 -12.81
C PRO A 33 -7.31 -2.31 -14.20
N GLU A 34 -7.90 -1.15 -14.41
CA GLU A 34 -7.69 -0.37 -15.62
C GLU A 34 -7.08 0.97 -15.24
N TYR A 35 -6.14 1.46 -16.05
CA TYR A 35 -5.59 2.81 -15.92
C TYR A 35 -6.63 3.92 -16.22
N SER A 36 -7.82 3.55 -16.71
CA SER A 36 -8.98 4.44 -16.82
C SER A 36 -9.58 4.79 -15.44
N TRP A 37 -9.30 3.99 -14.40
CA TRP A 37 -9.90 4.19 -13.09
C TRP A 37 -9.17 5.26 -12.26
N PRO A 38 -9.92 5.98 -11.40
CA PRO A 38 -9.32 6.82 -10.36
C PRO A 38 -8.43 6.00 -9.43
N VAL A 39 -7.35 6.62 -8.92
CA VAL A 39 -6.37 5.96 -8.05
C VAL A 39 -7.04 5.34 -6.82
N GLU A 40 -8.05 6.01 -6.27
CA GLU A 40 -8.80 5.57 -5.10
C GLU A 40 -9.57 4.27 -5.37
N LYS A 41 -10.09 4.11 -6.58
CA LYS A 41 -10.78 2.90 -6.99
C LYS A 41 -9.79 1.74 -7.14
N VAL A 42 -8.62 2.00 -7.73
CA VAL A 42 -7.55 1.00 -7.90
C VAL A 42 -7.07 0.51 -6.53
N TYR A 43 -6.74 1.43 -5.62
CA TYR A 43 -6.26 1.08 -4.28
C TYR A 43 -7.32 0.33 -3.46
N ARG A 44 -8.58 0.77 -3.50
CA ARG A 44 -9.68 0.09 -2.81
C ARG A 44 -9.91 -1.32 -3.33
N ALA A 45 -9.84 -1.51 -4.65
CA ALA A 45 -9.99 -2.84 -5.26
C ALA A 45 -8.86 -3.78 -4.81
N ALA A 46 -7.62 -3.30 -4.82
CA ALA A 46 -6.46 -4.05 -4.34
C ALA A 46 -6.57 -4.44 -2.87
N MET A 47 -6.94 -3.48 -2.03
CA MET A 47 -7.07 -3.69 -0.59
C MET A 47 -8.18 -4.69 -0.27
N ARG A 48 -9.31 -4.62 -0.98
CA ARG A 48 -10.38 -5.62 -0.88
C ARG A 48 -9.89 -7.01 -1.29
N ALA A 49 -9.14 -7.10 -2.39
CA ALA A 49 -8.60 -8.37 -2.86
C ALA A 49 -7.63 -9.00 -1.84
N ALA A 50 -6.76 -8.19 -1.23
CA ALA A 50 -5.83 -8.61 -0.18
C ALA A 50 -6.56 -9.11 1.07
N LEU A 51 -7.58 -8.39 1.55
CA LEU A 51 -8.41 -8.81 2.68
C LEU A 51 -9.09 -10.17 2.44
N LEU A 52 -9.65 -10.36 1.24
CA LEU A 52 -10.30 -11.62 0.86
C LEU A 52 -9.30 -12.77 0.69
N GLU A 53 -8.07 -12.50 0.26
CA GLU A 53 -7.03 -13.51 0.07
C GLU A 53 -6.39 -13.95 1.39
N GLU A 54 -6.05 -13.00 2.26
CA GLU A 54 -5.38 -13.29 3.53
C GLU A 54 -6.35 -13.92 4.55
N GLY A 55 -7.66 -13.70 4.40
CA GLY A 55 -8.67 -14.20 5.34
C GLY A 55 -8.55 -13.61 6.74
N ASN A 56 -7.78 -12.53 6.88
CA ASN A 56 -7.51 -11.82 8.12
C ASN A 56 -7.27 -10.33 7.82
N LEU A 57 -7.00 -9.54 8.86
CA LEU A 57 -6.85 -8.08 8.76
C LEU A 57 -5.39 -7.60 8.74
N ASN A 58 -4.42 -8.49 8.56
CA ASN A 58 -3.00 -8.14 8.66
C ASN A 58 -2.60 -7.04 7.66
N CYS A 59 -3.12 -7.11 6.43
CA CYS A 59 -2.91 -6.11 5.39
C CYS A 59 -3.31 -4.67 5.79
N LEU A 60 -4.14 -4.45 6.82
CA LEU A 60 -4.38 -3.11 7.36
C LEU A 60 -3.12 -2.48 7.97
N GLY A 61 -2.12 -3.27 8.35
CA GLY A 61 -0.81 -2.80 8.77
C GLY A 61 -0.01 -2.08 7.67
N LEU A 62 -0.47 -2.11 6.42
CA LEU A 62 0.07 -1.27 5.33
C LEU A 62 -0.32 0.21 5.47
N ILE A 63 -1.30 0.53 6.32
CA ILE A 63 -1.68 1.91 6.62
C ILE A 63 -0.67 2.46 7.62
N SER A 64 0.26 3.28 7.14
CA SER A 64 1.28 3.92 7.99
C SER A 64 1.40 5.42 7.74
N GLU A 65 0.56 5.97 6.86
CA GLU A 65 0.58 7.37 6.49
C GLU A 65 -0.07 8.26 7.56
N ALA A 66 0.49 9.47 7.75
CA ALA A 66 -0.10 10.44 8.64
C ALA A 66 -1.43 10.97 8.07
N LYS A 67 -2.39 11.29 8.94
CA LYS A 67 -3.72 11.80 8.52
C LYS A 67 -3.64 13.02 7.58
N GLY A 68 -2.62 13.85 7.72
CA GLY A 68 -2.41 15.04 6.90
C GLY A 68 -1.77 14.80 5.54
N SER A 69 -1.06 13.67 5.35
CA SER A 69 -0.30 13.38 4.13
C SER A 69 -1.06 12.51 3.13
N ARG A 70 -2.20 11.93 3.53
CA ARG A 70 -2.98 10.99 2.71
C ARG A 70 -4.04 11.67 1.85
N ASN A 71 -4.35 11.08 0.71
CA ASN A 71 -5.49 11.45 -0.11
C ASN A 71 -6.80 11.32 0.68
N LYS A 72 -7.54 12.44 0.81
CA LYS A 72 -8.78 12.54 1.59
C LYS A 72 -9.96 11.78 0.98
N ASN A 73 -9.88 11.43 -0.30
CA ASN A 73 -10.90 10.66 -1.00
C ASN A 73 -10.77 9.15 -0.73
N LEU A 74 -9.65 8.71 -0.14
CA LEU A 74 -9.47 7.31 0.26
C LEU A 74 -10.27 7.02 1.53
N ALA A 75 -10.90 5.84 1.55
CA ALA A 75 -11.51 5.33 2.77
C ALA A 75 -10.43 5.06 3.83
N SER A 76 -10.78 5.21 5.11
CA SER A 76 -9.82 5.11 6.23
C SER A 76 -9.01 3.81 6.24
N TRP A 77 -9.61 2.71 5.76
CA TRP A 77 -9.02 1.36 5.71
C TRP A 77 -8.22 1.07 4.43
N VAL A 78 -8.11 2.04 3.50
CA VAL A 78 -7.30 1.90 2.27
C VAL A 78 -6.03 2.72 2.42
N PRO A 79 -4.83 2.10 2.38
CA PRO A 79 -3.58 2.82 2.46
C PRO A 79 -3.36 3.71 1.23
N ASP A 80 -2.74 4.86 1.44
CA ASP A 80 -2.27 5.71 0.35
C ASP A 80 -0.90 5.25 -0.14
N PHE A 81 -0.86 4.30 -1.08
CA PHE A 81 0.39 3.76 -1.61
C PHE A 81 1.29 4.84 -2.25
N ALA A 82 0.76 6.01 -2.64
CA ALA A 82 1.58 7.07 -3.23
C ALA A 82 2.54 7.69 -2.21
N VAL A 83 2.17 7.70 -0.93
CA VAL A 83 2.98 8.25 0.17
C VAL A 83 4.24 7.42 0.41
N HIS A 84 4.24 6.15 0.03
CA HIS A 84 5.32 5.18 0.27
C HIS A 84 6.29 5.08 -0.92
N SER A 85 6.52 6.18 -1.64
CA SER A 85 7.34 6.18 -2.87
C SER A 85 8.81 6.47 -2.61
N GLU A 86 9.15 6.93 -1.41
CA GLU A 86 10.50 7.24 -0.99
C GLU A 86 11.07 6.09 -0.16
N PRO A 87 12.19 5.48 -0.58
CA PRO A 87 12.90 4.51 0.23
C PRO A 87 13.13 5.05 1.65
N PHE A 88 12.89 4.21 2.66
CA PHE A 88 13.16 4.52 4.08
C PHE A 88 12.28 5.59 4.75
N GLN A 89 11.18 6.05 4.14
CA GLN A 89 10.23 6.98 4.77
C GLN A 89 9.17 6.30 5.66
N ASP A 90 9.01 4.99 5.59
CA ASP A 90 8.01 4.28 6.37
C ASP A 90 8.37 4.27 7.87
N TYR A 91 7.46 4.81 8.68
CA TYR A 91 7.58 4.97 10.12
C TYR A 91 7.87 3.65 10.85
N MET A 92 7.38 2.51 10.33
CA MET A 92 7.63 1.18 10.92
C MET A 92 9.09 0.72 10.80
N THR A 93 9.85 1.23 9.83
CA THR A 93 11.31 1.00 9.75
C THR A 93 12.07 1.83 10.79
N SER A 94 11.46 2.87 11.36
CA SER A 94 12.11 3.80 12.29
C SER A 94 11.91 3.47 13.76
N LEU A 95 11.34 2.33 14.16
CA LEU A 95 11.51 1.87 15.54
C LEU A 95 12.97 1.53 15.84
N SER A 96 13.68 0.92 14.88
CA SER A 96 15.13 0.71 14.99
C SER A 96 15.89 2.04 15.09
N LYS A 97 15.43 3.07 14.37
CA LYS A 97 16.01 4.43 14.34
C LYS A 97 15.72 5.22 15.61
N ILE A 98 14.62 4.93 16.30
CA ILE A 98 14.28 5.49 17.63
C ILE A 98 15.11 4.78 18.70
N LEU A 99 15.20 3.45 18.65
CA LEU A 99 15.99 2.65 19.59
C LEU A 99 17.49 2.93 19.47
N SER A 100 17.99 3.19 18.26
CA SER A 100 19.39 3.56 18.01
C SER A 100 19.74 5.00 18.42
N LYS A 101 18.76 5.80 18.86
CA LYS A 101 18.96 7.22 19.24
C LYS A 101 18.89 7.45 20.75
N GLN A 102 18.67 6.42 21.57
CA GLN A 102 18.75 6.57 23.03
C GLN A 102 20.22 6.54 23.47
N PRO A 103 20.71 7.55 24.21
CA PRO A 103 22.03 7.48 24.83
C PRO A 103 22.00 6.43 25.96
N VAL A 104 23.10 5.69 26.07
CA VAL A 104 23.38 4.73 27.16
C VAL A 104 23.54 5.49 28.48
#